data_AF-A0A1B1A085-F1
#
_entry.id   AF-A0A1B1A085-F1
#
_cell.length_a   1.000
_cell.length_b   1.000
_cell.length_c   1.000
_cell.angle_alpha   90.00
_cell.angle_beta   90.00
_cell.angle_gamma   90.00
#
_symmetry.space_group_name_H-M   'P 1'
#
loop_
_entity.id
_entity.type
_entity.pdbx_description
1 polymer ?
#
loop_
_entity_poly.entity_id
_entity_poly.type
_entity_poly.pdbx_seq_one_letter_code
_entity_poly.pdbx_strand_id
1 'polypeptide(L)' 'MSEFDLHLGAKVIAGNKNWHEASVTTLLAVLLFGRVEKFVHCEKLVYVRWWRGKPYLTAIREARA' A
#
# COMPACT_ATOMS: atom_id res chain seq x y z
N MET A 1 -19.67 6.11 -5.63
CA MET A 1 -18.36 5.50 -5.36
C MET A 1 -18.40 4.09 -5.92
N SER A 2 -17.51 3.75 -6.85
CA SER A 2 -17.55 2.44 -7.52
C SER A 2 -17.09 1.32 -6.56
N GLU A 3 -17.52 0.07 -6.78
CA GLU A 3 -17.00 -1.09 -6.03
C GLU A 3 -15.46 -1.20 -6.14
N PHE A 4 -14.92 -0.80 -7.30
CA PHE A 4 -13.49 -0.77 -7.55
C PHE A 4 -12.77 0.24 -6.64
N ASP A 5 -13.32 1.45 -6.46
CA ASP A 5 -12.77 2.44 -5.54
C ASP A 5 -12.80 1.97 -4.09
N LEU A 6 -13.86 1.29 -3.68
CA LEU A 6 -13.98 0.70 -2.35
C LEU A 6 -12.89 -0.36 -2.10
N HIS A 7 -12.62 -1.21 -3.09
CA HIS A 7 -11.58 -2.22 -2.99
C HIS A 7 -10.17 -1.60 -2.88
N LEU A 8 -9.89 -0.53 -3.65
CA LEU A 8 -8.64 0.22 -3.54
C LEU A 8 -8.51 0.87 -2.16
N GLY A 9 -9.56 1.52 -1.66
CA GLY A 9 -9.59 2.12 -0.32
C GLY A 9 -9.31 1.09 0.78
N ALA A 10 -9.96 -0.08 0.71
CA ALA A 10 -9.73 -1.18 1.65
C ALA A 10 -8.26 -1.67 1.63
N LYS A 11 -7.66 -1.76 0.44
CA LYS A 11 -6.23 -2.12 0.28
C LYS A 11 -5.31 -1.11 0.94
N VAL A 12 -5.58 0.19 0.80
CA VAL A 12 -4.80 1.27 1.46
C VAL A 12 -4.91 1.17 2.98
N ILE A 13 -6.13 1.03 3.51
CA ILE A 13 -6.37 0.92 4.96
C ILE A 13 -5.66 -0.30 5.54
N ALA A 14 -5.82 -1.47 4.91
CA ALA A 14 -5.14 -2.70 5.32
C ALA A 14 -3.62 -2.57 5.23
N GLY A 15 -3.11 -1.95 4.15
CA GLY A 15 -1.69 -1.68 3.96
C GLY A 15 -1.10 -0.79 5.05
N ASN A 16 -1.82 0.26 5.45
CA ASN A 16 -1.39 1.17 6.51
C ASN A 16 -1.33 0.47 7.87
N LYS A 17 -2.37 -0.31 8.18
CA LYS A 17 -2.41 -1.11 9.42
C LYS A 17 -1.24 -2.08 9.49
N ASN A 18 -1.01 -2.87 8.44
CA ASN A 18 0.09 -3.83 8.38
C ASN A 18 1.46 -3.16 8.48
N TRP A 19 1.62 -1.95 7.94
CA TRP A 19 2.86 -1.19 8.06
C TRP A 19 3.13 -0.78 9.51
N HIS A 20 2.13 -0.27 10.22
CA HIS A 20 2.28 0.13 11.62
C HIS A 20 2.45 -1.04 12.60
N GLU A 21 1.83 -2.19 12.32
CA GLU A 21 1.93 -3.39 13.18
C GLU A 21 3.17 -4.25 12.87
N ALA A 22 3.91 -3.97 11.80
CA ALA A 22 5.05 -4.77 11.40
C ALA A 22 6.29 -4.52 12.27
N SER A 23 7.04 -5.60 12.52
CA SER A 23 8.39 -5.48 13.07
C SER A 23 9.33 -4.77 12.09
N VAL A 24 10.38 -4.13 12.61
CA VAL A 24 11.42 -3.47 11.79
C VAL A 24 12.03 -4.44 10.77
N THR A 25 12.27 -5.69 11.15
CA THR A 25 12.77 -6.74 10.24
C THR A 25 11.79 -7.03 9.10
N THR A 26 10.49 -7.03 9.38
CA THR A 26 9.46 -7.22 8.35
C THR A 26 9.39 -6.01 7.43
N LEU A 27 9.47 -4.79 7.96
CA LEU A 27 9.50 -3.57 7.15
C LEU A 27 10.69 -3.57 6.18
N LEU A 28 11.88 -3.96 6.65
CA LEU A 28 13.05 -4.10 5.78
C LEU A 28 12.83 -5.17 4.70
N ALA A 29 12.27 -6.33 5.04
CA ALA A 29 11.97 -7.37 4.06
C ALA A 29 10.93 -6.92 3.02
N VAL A 30 9.90 -6.19 3.44
CA VAL A 30 8.89 -5.59 2.55
C VAL A 30 9.56 -4.61 1.58
N LEU A 31 10.46 -3.75 2.06
CA LEU A 31 11.15 -2.76 1.23
C LEU A 31 12.13 -3.39 0.24
N LEU A 32 12.84 -4.45 0.64
CA LEU A 32 13.86 -5.09 -0.19
C LEU A 32 13.27 -6.13 -1.16
N PHE A 33 12.26 -6.89 -0.72
CA PHE A 33 11.79 -8.08 -1.44
C PHE A 33 10.28 -8.05 -1.74
N GLY A 34 9.54 -7.07 -1.23
CA GLY A 34 8.11 -6.95 -1.49
C GLY A 34 7.80 -6.52 -2.92
N ARG A 35 6.78 -7.15 -3.54
CA ARG A 35 6.30 -6.80 -4.88
C ARG A 35 5.57 -5.46 -4.83
N VAL A 36 6.02 -4.49 -5.61
CA VAL A 36 5.41 -3.16 -5.67
C VAL A 36 4.16 -3.18 -6.56
N GLU A 37 3.06 -2.65 -6.04
CA GLU A 37 1.85 -2.30 -6.76
C GLU A 37 1.65 -0.78 -6.62
N LYS A 38 1.42 -0.10 -7.75
CA LYS A 38 1.18 1.34 -7.81
C LYS A 38 -0.17 1.59 -8.44
N PHE A 39 -0.98 2.45 -7.84
CA PHE A 39 -2.28 2.85 -8.39
C PHE A 39 -2.64 4.27 -7.97
N VAL A 40 -3.54 4.89 -8.72
CA VAL A 40 -4.09 6.21 -8.37
C VAL A 40 -5.42 5.98 -7.64
N HIS A 41 -5.56 6.59 -6.47
CA HIS A 41 -6.80 6.58 -5.70
C HIS A 41 -6.96 7.93 -5.01
N CYS A 42 -8.13 8.55 -5.13
CA CYS A 42 -8.41 9.90 -4.61
C CYS A 42 -7.33 10.93 -5.01
N GLU A 43 -6.97 10.96 -6.30
CA GLU A 43 -5.93 11.87 -6.86
C GLU A 43 -4.54 11.72 -6.24
N LYS A 44 -4.31 10.61 -5.52
CA LYS A 44 -3.02 10.28 -4.93
C LYS A 44 -2.45 9.04 -5.59
N LEU A 45 -1.16 9.11 -5.93
CA LEU A 45 -0.39 7.95 -6.34
C LEU A 45 0.02 7.16 -5.09
N VAL A 46 -0.57 5.99 -4.94
CA VAL A 46 -0.38 5.10 -3.79
C VAL A 46 0.60 3.98 -4.14
N TYR A 47 1.53 3.72 -3.23
CA TYR A 47 2.54 2.66 -3.33
C TYR A 47 2.29 1.61 -2.26
N VAL A 48 1.74 0.47 -2.68
CA VAL A 48 1.55 -0.70 -1.83
C VAL A 48 2.59 -1.74 -2.19
N ARG A 49 3.24 -2.33 -1.19
CA ARG A 49 4.10 -3.50 -1.38
C ARG A 49 3.44 -4.73 -0.82
N TRP A 50 3.52 -5.83 -1.57
CA TRP A 50 3.01 -7.12 -1.14
C TRP A 50 4.14 -7.98 -0.61
N TRP A 51 3.97 -8.46 0.62
CA TRP A 51 4.89 -9.38 1.26
C TRP A 51 4.11 -10.49 1.96
N ARG A 52 4.43 -11.75 1.63
CA ARG A 52 3.75 -12.94 2.17
C ARG A 52 2.21 -12.86 2.09
N GLY A 53 1.69 -12.36 0.97
CA GLY A 53 0.25 -12.24 0.72
C GLY A 53 -0.44 -11.08 1.46
N LYS A 54 0.30 -10.24 2.20
CA LYS A 54 -0.25 -9.06 2.87
C LYS A 54 0.18 -7.76 2.17
N PRO A 55 -0.73 -6.78 2.03
CA PRO A 55 -0.37 -5.46 1.52
C PRO A 55 0.27 -4.62 2.63
N TYR A 56 1.21 -3.77 2.24
CA TYR A 56 1.92 -2.82 3.11
C TYR A 56 1.97 -1.47 2.41
N LEU A 57 1.42 -0.44 3.04
CA LEU A 57 1.43 0.90 2.48
C LEU A 57 2.81 1.53 2.72
N THR A 58 3.53 1.83 1.64
CA THR A 58 4.93 2.29 1.74
C THR A 58 5.11 3.76 1.40
N ALA A 59 4.27 4.31 0.52
CA ALA A 59 4.25 5.73 0.22
C ALA A 59 2.89 6.15 -0.34
N ILE A 60 2.53 7.40 -0.08
CA ILE A 60 1.46 8.11 -0.77
C ILE A 60 2.08 9.40 -1.30
N ARG A 61 1.86 9.69 -2.57
CA ARG A 61 2.28 10.94 -3.22
C ARG A 61 1.08 11.57 -3.91
N GLU A 62 1.10 12.88 -4.08
CA GLU A 62 0.14 13.53 -4.95
C GLU A 62 0.35 13.04 -6.39
N ALA A 63 -0.73 12.68 -7.08
CA ALA A 63 -0.65 12.45 -8.52
C ALA A 63 -0.48 13.84 -9.15
N ARG A 64 0.74 14.18 -9.56
CA ARG A 64 1.00 15.46 -10.22
C ARG A 64 0.14 15.52 -11.49
N ALA A 65 -0.72 16.54 -11.56
CA ALA A 65 -1.50 16.89 -12.75
C ALA A 65 -0.60 17.25 -13.93
#